data_AF-A0A1A8FLR7-F1
#
_entry.id   AF-A0A1A8FLR7-F1
#
_cell.length_a   1.000
_cell.length_b   1.000
_cell.length_c   1.000
_cell.angle_alpha   90.00
_cell.angle_beta   90.00
_cell.angle_gamma   90.00
#
_symmetry.space_group_name_H-M   'P 1'
#
loop_
_entity.id
_entity.type
_entity.pdbx_description
1 polymer ?
#
loop_
_entity_poly.entity_id
_entity_poly.type
_entity_poly.pdbx_seq_one_letter_code
_entity_poly.pdbx_strand_id
1 'polypeptide(L)'
;DDPLKAQMNSFLSSTTNQQEIATLEMKIHETIEYINQLKTERDFMLSFSNNPQEFIKDWLKSQSRDLKLMTDVSGNPEEERRTEFYEAPWVPEAVGRYVYSKVQQRRQELEQVLGIRLT
;
A
#
# COMPACT_ATOMS: atom_id res chain seq x y z
N ASP A 1 -32.44 2.16 59.95
CA ASP A 1 -32.01 2.17 58.53
C ASP A 1 -32.89 1.28 57.69
N ASP A 2 -33.21 1.74 56.48
CA ASP A 2 -34.06 1.06 55.51
C ASP A 2 -33.29 -0.11 54.86
N PRO A 3 -33.68 -1.38 55.08
CA PRO A 3 -33.02 -2.56 54.53
C PRO A 3 -32.98 -2.56 53.00
N LEU A 4 -34.00 -1.98 52.36
CA LEU A 4 -34.09 -1.89 50.91
C LEU A 4 -32.99 -0.98 50.35
N LYS A 5 -32.70 0.10 51.08
CA LYS A 5 -31.67 1.08 50.74
C LYS A 5 -30.26 0.48 50.83
N ALA A 6 -30.01 -0.36 51.83
CA ALA A 6 -28.77 -1.12 51.94
C ALA A 6 -28.59 -2.13 50.79
N GLN A 7 -29.68 -2.80 50.40
CA GLN A 7 -29.68 -3.77 49.30
C GLN A 7 -29.45 -3.09 47.93
N MET A 8 -30.08 -1.94 47.69
CA MET A 8 -29.84 -1.13 46.50
C MET A 8 -28.40 -0.61 46.42
N ASN A 9 -27.84 -0.14 47.54
CA ASN A 9 -26.44 0.28 47.59
C ASN A 9 -25.49 -0.88 47.30
N SER A 10 -25.75 -2.08 47.83
CA SER A 10 -24.98 -3.28 47.52
C SER A 10 -25.08 -3.67 46.03
N PHE A 11 -26.24 -3.51 45.41
CA PHE A 11 -26.45 -3.79 43.99
C PHE A 11 -25.70 -2.80 43.08
N LEU A 12 -25.76 -1.50 43.39
CA LEU A 12 -24.98 -0.48 42.67
C LEU A 12 -23.47 -0.67 42.86
N SER A 13 -23.04 -1.12 44.04
CA SER A 13 -21.65 -1.50 44.30
C SER A 13 -21.24 -2.76 43.55
N SER A 14 -22.17 -3.71 43.32
CA SER A 14 -21.90 -4.93 42.53
C SER A 14 -21.76 -4.65 41.03
N THR A 15 -22.13 -3.45 40.56
CA THR A 15 -21.84 -2.98 39.20
C THR A 15 -20.35 -2.67 38.98
N THR A 16 -19.51 -2.81 40.02
CA THR A 16 -18.04 -2.58 39.98
C THR A 16 -17.25 -3.62 39.18
N ASN A 17 -17.88 -4.72 38.72
CA ASN A 17 -17.21 -5.70 37.84
C ASN A 17 -16.94 -5.18 36.42
N GLN A 18 -17.30 -3.94 36.08
CA GLN A 18 -17.04 -3.33 34.77
C GLN A 18 -15.54 -3.30 34.42
N GLN A 19 -14.64 -3.16 35.39
CA GLN A 19 -13.19 -3.17 35.11
C GLN A 19 -12.71 -4.56 34.68
N GLU A 20 -13.24 -5.62 35.30
CA GLU A 20 -12.93 -7.00 34.92
C GLU A 20 -13.53 -7.34 33.56
N ILE A 21 -14.76 -6.91 33.30
CA ILE A 21 -15.42 -7.03 31.99
C ILE A 21 -14.58 -6.34 30.91
N ALA A 22 -14.18 -5.08 31.10
CA ALA A 22 -13.34 -4.36 30.15
C ALA A 22 -11.98 -5.04 29.91
N THR A 23 -11.40 -5.65 30.96
CA THR A 23 -10.16 -6.42 30.84
C THR A 23 -10.36 -7.69 30.01
N LEU A 24 -11.48 -8.40 30.21
CA LEU A 24 -11.84 -9.58 29.42
C LEU A 24 -12.14 -9.20 27.97
N GLU A 25 -12.82 -8.08 27.73
CA GLU A 25 -13.07 -7.55 26.40
C GLU A 25 -11.75 -7.27 25.67
N MET A 26 -10.79 -6.61 26.31
CA MET A 26 -9.48 -6.36 25.71
C MET A 26 -8.76 -7.68 25.33
N LYS A 27 -8.77 -8.68 26.22
CA LYS A 27 -8.21 -10.01 25.92
C LYS A 27 -8.89 -10.70 24.75
N ILE A 28 -10.21 -10.57 24.63
CA ILE A 28 -10.96 -11.12 23.50
C ILE A 28 -10.50 -10.46 22.21
N HIS A 29 -10.38 -9.12 22.18
CA HIS A 29 -9.91 -8.40 21.00
C HIS A 29 -8.48 -8.81 20.60
N GLU A 30 -7.54 -8.83 21.55
CA GLU A 30 -6.17 -9.27 21.31
C GLU A 30 -6.11 -10.71 20.77
N THR A 31 -6.93 -11.60 21.33
CA THR A 31 -7.01 -13.00 20.88
C THR A 31 -7.55 -13.11 19.46
N ILE A 32 -8.57 -12.31 19.12
CA ILE A 32 -9.14 -12.27 17.77
C ILE A 32 -8.11 -11.75 16.76
N GLU A 33 -7.38 -10.68 17.11
CA GLU A 33 -6.30 -10.15 16.26
C GLU A 33 -5.22 -11.21 16.02
N TYR A 34 -4.80 -11.91 17.08
CA TYR A 34 -3.82 -12.99 16.96
C TYR A 34 -4.32 -14.16 16.09
N ILE A 35 -5.58 -14.54 16.21
CA ILE A 35 -6.20 -15.55 15.35
C ILE A 35 -6.18 -15.10 13.88
N ASN A 36 -6.48 -13.83 13.60
CA ASN A 36 -6.45 -13.30 12.24
C ASN A 36 -5.03 -13.29 11.66
N GLN A 37 -4.02 -12.98 12.46
CA GLN A 37 -2.62 -13.07 12.04
C GLN A 37 -2.25 -14.52 11.68
N LEU A 38 -2.54 -15.47 12.57
CA LEU A 38 -2.27 -16.89 12.34
C LEU A 38 -3.01 -17.43 11.11
N LYS A 39 -4.24 -16.96 10.86
CA LYS A 39 -4.98 -17.31 9.65
C LYS A 39 -4.25 -16.84 8.39
N THR A 40 -3.80 -15.59 8.36
CA THR A 40 -3.02 -15.05 7.24
C THR A 40 -1.74 -15.85 7.00
N GLU A 41 -0.99 -16.17 8.06
CA GLU A 41 0.23 -16.98 7.98
C GLU A 41 -0.06 -18.39 7.46
N ARG A 42 -1.11 -19.04 7.98
CA ARG A 42 -1.55 -20.36 7.52
C ARG A 42 -1.92 -20.35 6.04
N ASP A 43 -2.74 -19.39 5.63
CA ASP A 43 -3.23 -19.31 4.25
C ASP A 43 -2.06 -19.03 3.29
N PHE A 44 -1.09 -18.19 3.67
CA PHE A 44 0.15 -17.98 2.93
C PHE A 44 0.93 -19.29 2.72
N MET A 45 1.17 -20.04 3.80
CA MET A 45 1.92 -21.30 3.74
C MET A 45 1.18 -22.37 2.93
N LEU A 46 -0.16 -22.42 3.01
CA LEU A 46 -0.98 -23.33 2.22
C LEU A 46 -0.95 -22.98 0.72
N SER A 47 -1.07 -21.70 0.38
CA SER A 47 -0.94 -21.25 -1.01
C SER A 47 0.43 -21.64 -1.59
N PHE A 48 1.51 -21.48 -0.82
CA PHE A 48 2.84 -21.95 -1.21
C PHE A 48 2.88 -23.47 -1.41
N SER A 49 2.36 -24.27 -0.47
CA SER A 49 2.42 -25.72 -0.55
C SER A 49 1.60 -26.31 -1.70
N ASN A 50 0.50 -25.65 -2.08
CA ASN A 50 -0.41 -26.14 -3.14
C ASN A 50 0.17 -25.95 -4.55
N ASN A 51 0.77 -24.78 -4.82
CA ASN A 51 1.43 -24.50 -6.10
C ASN A 51 2.63 -23.55 -5.90
N PRO A 52 3.80 -24.08 -5.49
CA PRO A 52 4.93 -23.23 -5.09
C PRO A 52 5.48 -22.38 -6.24
N GLN A 53 5.45 -22.88 -7.47
CA GLN A 53 5.98 -22.15 -8.62
C GLN A 53 5.15 -20.91 -8.95
N GLU A 54 3.83 -21.07 -9.04
CA GLU A 54 2.91 -19.95 -9.31
C GLU A 54 2.87 -18.98 -8.12
N PHE A 55 2.86 -19.52 -6.89
CA PHE A 55 2.93 -18.72 -5.68
C PHE A 55 4.16 -17.82 -5.65
N ILE A 56 5.37 -18.37 -5.90
CA ILE A 56 6.60 -17.56 -5.90
C ILE A 56 6.53 -16.47 -6.96
N LYS A 57 6.00 -16.78 -8.15
CA LYS A 57 5.84 -15.79 -9.24
C LYS A 57 4.94 -14.65 -8.81
N ASP A 58 3.79 -14.95 -8.23
CA ASP A 58 2.83 -13.92 -7.79
C ASP A 58 3.32 -13.18 -6.54
N TRP A 59 4.05 -13.86 -5.66
CA TRP A 59 4.70 -13.25 -4.50
C TRP A 59 5.75 -12.23 -4.92
N LEU A 60 6.62 -12.57 -5.88
CA LEU A 60 7.61 -11.63 -6.43
C LEU A 60 6.95 -10.41 -7.08
N LYS A 61 5.84 -10.60 -7.80
CA LYS A 61 5.06 -9.48 -8.35
C LYS A 61 4.50 -8.59 -7.24
N SER A 62 3.96 -9.19 -6.16
CA SER A 62 3.43 -8.43 -5.03
C SER A 62 4.52 -7.60 -4.35
N GLN A 63 5.63 -8.24 -3.99
CA GLN A 63 6.75 -7.56 -3.34
C GLN A 63 7.35 -6.46 -4.23
N SER A 64 7.42 -6.68 -5.56
CA SER A 64 7.84 -5.63 -6.49
C SER A 64 6.89 -4.43 -6.49
N ARG A 65 5.57 -4.65 -6.47
CA ARG A 65 4.58 -3.56 -6.37
C ARG A 65 4.67 -2.82 -5.04
N ASP A 66 4.75 -3.56 -3.93
CA ASP A 66 4.83 -2.99 -2.59
C ASP A 66 6.10 -2.12 -2.45
N LEU A 67 7.23 -2.59 -2.97
CA LEU A 67 8.47 -1.82 -2.99
C LEU A 67 8.33 -0.52 -3.80
N LYS A 68 7.69 -0.57 -4.98
CA LYS A 68 7.46 0.64 -5.79
C LYS A 68 6.58 1.66 -5.06
N LEU A 69 5.54 1.20 -4.37
CA LEU A 69 4.66 2.05 -3.56
C LEU A 69 5.40 2.71 -2.39
N MET A 70 6.35 2.00 -1.76
CA MET A 70 7.11 2.53 -0.63
C MET A 70 8.26 3.46 -1.04
N THR A 71 8.74 3.37 -2.28
CA THR A 71 9.93 4.09 -2.74
C THR A 71 9.65 5.21 -3.74
N ASP A 72 8.38 5.44 -4.08
CA ASP A 72 7.93 6.33 -5.16
C ASP A 72 8.66 6.08 -6.50
N VAL A 73 9.22 4.87 -6.67
CA VAL A 73 9.88 4.46 -7.91
C VAL A 73 8.79 4.20 -8.94
N SER A 74 8.68 5.14 -9.89
CA SER A 74 7.79 5.02 -11.04
C SER A 74 8.44 4.22 -12.17
N GLY A 75 7.60 3.62 -13.01
CA GLY A 75 8.04 2.84 -14.16
C GLY A 75 8.31 1.37 -13.86
N ASN A 76 8.65 0.64 -14.90
CA ASN A 76 9.05 -0.76 -14.82
C ASN A 76 10.20 -0.98 -15.80
N PRO A 77 11.46 -0.85 -15.34
CA PRO A 77 12.62 -0.93 -16.21
C PRO A 77 12.66 -2.21 -17.06
N GLU A 78 12.11 -3.31 -16.57
CA GLU A 78 12.08 -4.57 -17.30
C GLU A 78 11.00 -4.62 -18.39
N GLU A 79 9.87 -3.93 -18.20
CA GLU A 79 8.91 -3.74 -19.29
C GLU A 79 9.45 -2.73 -20.30
N GLU A 80 10.03 -1.63 -19.84
CA GLU A 80 10.65 -0.59 -20.68
C GLU A 80 11.81 -1.13 -21.52
N ARG A 81 12.43 -2.25 -21.15
CA ARG A 81 13.44 -2.93 -21.99
C ARG A 81 12.86 -3.67 -23.20
N ARG A 82 11.56 -3.97 -23.20
CA ARG A 82 10.91 -4.83 -24.19
C ARG A 82 10.26 -3.99 -25.28
N THR A 83 10.35 -4.44 -26.53
CA THR A 83 9.83 -3.69 -27.69
C THR A 83 8.32 -3.48 -27.58
N GLU A 84 7.60 -4.47 -27.05
CA GLU A 84 6.14 -4.45 -26.87
C GLU A 84 5.66 -3.26 -26.02
N PHE A 85 6.49 -2.77 -25.08
CA PHE A 85 6.18 -1.58 -24.30
C PHE A 85 6.03 -0.33 -25.18
N TYR A 86 6.78 -0.26 -26.28
CA TYR A 86 6.79 0.84 -27.24
C TYR A 86 5.84 0.63 -28.43
N GLU A 87 5.00 -0.39 -28.40
CA GLU A 87 3.90 -0.59 -29.36
C GLU A 87 2.57 0.00 -28.85
N ALA A 88 2.59 0.65 -27.69
CA ALA A 88 1.39 1.15 -27.02
C ALA A 88 0.79 2.42 -27.68
N PRO A 89 -0.53 2.67 -27.54
CA PRO A 89 -1.21 3.80 -28.17
C PRO A 89 -0.69 5.19 -27.77
N TRP A 90 -0.02 5.31 -26.62
CA TRP A 90 0.55 6.57 -26.14
C TRP A 90 1.87 6.94 -26.84
N VAL A 91 2.50 6.00 -27.55
CA VAL A 91 3.85 6.18 -28.12
C VAL A 91 3.90 7.27 -29.19
N PRO A 92 2.97 7.34 -30.18
CA PRO A 92 3.00 8.42 -31.16
C PRO A 92 2.92 9.82 -30.53
N GLU A 93 2.08 9.99 -29.52
CA GLU A 93 1.96 11.24 -28.78
C GLU A 93 3.24 11.56 -28.00
N ALA A 94 3.80 10.57 -27.29
CA ALA A 94 5.03 10.73 -26.53
C ALA A 94 6.21 11.14 -27.42
N VAL A 95 6.34 10.53 -28.60
CA VAL A 95 7.34 10.90 -29.61
C VAL A 95 7.12 12.34 -30.07
N GLY A 96 5.86 12.73 -30.38
CA GLY A 96 5.53 14.10 -30.78
C GLY A 96 5.92 15.14 -29.73
N ARG A 97 5.57 14.89 -28.46
CA ARG A 97 5.94 15.74 -27.31
C ARG A 97 7.46 15.84 -27.16
N TYR A 98 8.16 14.72 -27.27
CA TYR A 98 9.61 14.66 -27.17
C TYR A 98 10.29 15.48 -28.27
N VAL A 99 9.88 15.29 -29.53
CA VAL A 99 10.44 16.02 -30.68
C VAL A 99 10.20 17.52 -30.53
N TYR A 100 8.98 17.92 -30.18
CA TYR A 100 8.66 19.33 -29.94
C TYR A 100 9.58 19.94 -28.86
N SER A 101 9.68 19.29 -27.70
CA SER A 101 10.54 19.72 -26.60
C SER A 101 12.01 19.85 -27.03
N LYS A 102 12.53 18.86 -27.77
CA LYS A 102 13.90 18.88 -28.27
C LYS A 102 14.16 20.00 -29.27
N VAL A 103 13.21 20.30 -30.16
CA VAL A 103 13.34 21.43 -31.10
C VAL A 103 13.38 22.76 -30.35
N GLN A 104 12.50 22.96 -29.35
CA GLN A 104 12.52 24.17 -28.54
C GLN A 104 13.83 24.33 -27.75
N GLN A 105 14.34 23.24 -27.18
CA GLN A 105 15.63 23.22 -26.50
C GLN A 105 16.76 23.66 -27.43
N ARG A 106 16.84 23.08 -28.64
CA ARG A 106 17.87 23.45 -29.63
C ARG A 106 17.75 24.90 -30.09
N ARG A 107 16.52 25.40 -30.24
CA ARG A 107 16.28 26.81 -30.58
C ARG A 107 16.84 27.73 -29.50
N GLN A 108 16.54 27.45 -28.22
CA GLN A 108 17.06 28.23 -27.09
C GLN A 108 18.60 28.18 -27.00
N GLU A 109 19.20 27.01 -27.20
CA GLU A 109 20.67 26.86 -27.23
C GLU A 109 21.28 27.75 -28.34
N LEU A 110 20.68 27.78 -29.53
CA LEU A 110 21.15 28.64 -30.63
C LEU A 110 20.94 30.13 -30.35
N GLU A 111 19.79 30.53 -29.82
CA GLU A 111 19.50 31.92 -29.42
C GLU A 111 20.53 32.41 -28.38
N GLN A 112 20.89 31.57 -27.41
CA GLN A 112 21.92 31.86 -26.41
C GLN A 112 23.32 32.01 -27.03
N VAL A 113 23.73 31.07 -27.90
CA VAL A 113 25.04 31.09 -28.56
C VAL A 113 25.18 32.29 -29.50
N LEU A 114 24.11 32.66 -30.21
CA LEU A 114 24.10 33.77 -31.15
C LEU A 114 23.90 35.13 -30.47
N GLY A 115 23.69 35.17 -29.15
CA GLY A 115 23.44 36.41 -28.40
C GLY A 115 22.13 37.11 -28.76
N ILE A 116 21.23 36.44 -29.48
CA ILE A 116 19.95 37.00 -29.92
C ILE A 116 18.94 36.74 -28.80
N ARG A 117 18.83 37.67 -27.85
CA ARG A 117 17.64 37.75 -26.99
C ARG A 117 16.54 38.45 -27.78
N LEU A 118 15.64 37.68 -28.37
CA LEU A 118 14.35 38.20 -28.79
C LEU A 118 13.56 38.53 -27.51
N THR A 119 13.55 39.81 -27.14
CA THR A 119 12.66 40.39 -26.12
C THR A 119 11.22 40.43 -26.61
#